data_AF-A0A8C8UG27-F1
#
_entry.id   AF-A0A8C8UG27-F1
#
_cell.length_a   1.000
_cell.length_b   1.000
_cell.length_c   1.000
_cell.angle_alpha   90.00
_cell.angle_beta   90.00
_cell.angle_gamma   90.00
#
_symmetry.space_group_name_H-M   'P 1'
#
loop_
_entity.id
_entity.type
_entity.pdbx_description
1 polymer ?
#
loop_
_entity_poly.entity_id
_entity_poly.type
_entity_poly.pdbx_seq_one_letter_code
_entity_poly.pdbx_strand_id
1 'polypeptide(L)'
;MDGWMDGWVDGWMDGWMDGWMGGWMDGWVGVCMAQHESHLNTLLTKSFGGRDTVYGIFQFSSKFACDDGKMPKMRNQCGIPCSALLLDDITQAIQCAKTVVKSPENMKIWSAWTRHCQNKDVSEYIKNCGV
;
A
#
# COMPACT_ATOMS: atom_id res chain seq x y z
N MET A 1 38.10 15.99 -7.53
CA MET A 1 36.70 16.41 -7.70
C MET A 1 35.82 15.19 -7.45
N ASP A 2 34.82 15.37 -6.57
CA ASP A 2 33.52 14.66 -6.56
C ASP A 2 33.39 13.31 -5.81
N GLY A 3 33.53 13.32 -4.48
CA GLY A 3 33.24 12.15 -3.64
C GLY A 3 32.56 12.47 -2.31
N TRP A 4 31.75 13.52 -2.25
CA TRP A 4 31.19 14.07 -0.99
C TRP A 4 29.72 14.50 -1.07
N MET A 5 28.99 14.14 -2.15
CA MET A 5 27.56 14.46 -2.30
C MET A 5 26.62 13.23 -2.22
N ASP A 6 27.12 12.04 -1.89
CA ASP A 6 26.27 10.83 -1.86
C ASP A 6 25.69 10.54 -0.46
N GLY A 7 26.45 10.79 0.62
CA GLY A 7 26.03 10.41 1.99
C GLY A 7 24.97 11.30 2.66
N TRP A 8 24.64 12.46 2.08
CA TRP A 8 23.65 13.39 2.66
C TRP A 8 22.25 13.27 2.05
N VAL A 9 22.16 12.84 0.79
CA VAL A 9 20.88 12.59 0.13
C VAL A 9 20.26 11.29 0.65
N ASP A 10 21.09 10.26 0.89
CA ASP A 10 20.67 8.96 1.42
C ASP A 10 20.06 9.09 2.84
N GLY A 11 20.76 9.74 3.78
CA GLY A 11 20.29 9.85 5.17
C GLY A 11 19.06 10.74 5.37
N TRP A 12 18.81 11.71 4.49
CA TRP A 12 17.64 12.60 4.58
C TRP A 12 16.40 12.01 3.88
N MET A 13 16.62 11.29 2.77
CA MET A 13 15.58 10.48 2.12
C MET A 13 15.14 9.32 3.01
N ASP A 14 16.06 8.60 3.65
CA ASP A 14 15.75 7.47 4.55
C ASP A 14 14.97 7.91 5.80
N GLY A 15 15.37 9.01 6.46
CA GLY A 15 14.69 9.51 7.66
C GLY A 15 13.26 10.04 7.42
N TRP A 16 13.01 10.69 6.27
CA TRP A 16 11.64 11.07 5.86
C TRP A 16 10.86 9.84 5.44
N MET A 17 11.43 8.98 4.58
CA MET A 17 10.76 7.78 4.10
C MET A 17 10.35 6.86 5.25
N ASP A 18 11.18 6.66 6.27
CA ASP A 18 10.86 5.87 7.46
C ASP A 18 9.81 6.54 8.35
N GLY A 19 9.85 7.87 8.52
CA GLY A 19 8.84 8.60 9.30
C GLY A 19 7.46 8.60 8.65
N TRP A 20 7.39 8.68 7.32
CA TRP A 20 6.14 8.71 6.57
C TRP A 20 5.61 7.31 6.23
N MET A 21 6.49 6.36 5.86
CA MET A 21 6.10 4.94 5.69
C MET A 21 5.80 4.26 7.03
N GLY A 22 6.52 4.64 8.09
CA GLY A 22 6.21 4.30 9.48
C GLY A 22 4.84 4.83 9.85
N GLY A 23 4.61 6.15 9.78
CA GLY A 23 3.33 6.77 10.10
C GLY A 23 2.11 6.27 9.31
N TRP A 24 2.30 5.81 8.07
CA TRP A 24 1.25 5.18 7.27
C TRP A 24 0.89 3.75 7.72
N MET A 25 1.91 2.96 8.07
CA MET A 25 1.72 1.57 8.51
C MET A 25 1.65 1.41 10.02
N ASP A 26 1.87 2.47 10.77
CA ASP A 26 1.46 2.58 12.15
C ASP A 26 -0.03 2.25 12.16
N GLY A 27 -0.39 1.16 12.83
CA GLY A 27 -1.55 0.32 12.49
C GLY A 27 -2.89 1.05 12.31
N TRP A 28 -3.04 2.24 12.85
CA TRP A 28 -4.15 3.17 12.72
C TRP A 28 -4.56 3.43 11.26
N VAL A 29 -3.63 3.89 10.41
CA VAL A 29 -3.95 4.26 9.03
C VAL A 29 -4.08 3.01 8.14
N GLY A 30 -3.25 2.00 8.38
CA GLY A 30 -3.35 0.70 7.71
C GLY A 30 -4.70 0.00 7.94
N VAL A 31 -5.23 0.00 9.18
CA VAL A 31 -6.52 -0.62 9.49
C VAL A 31 -7.67 0.18 8.88
N CYS A 32 -7.63 1.52 8.93
CA CYS A 32 -8.62 2.35 8.24
C CYS A 32 -8.70 2.00 6.74
N MET A 33 -7.54 1.87 6.11
CA MET A 33 -7.45 1.51 4.70
C MET A 33 -8.01 0.12 4.41
N ALA A 34 -7.56 -0.89 5.15
CA ALA A 34 -8.05 -2.26 5.00
C ALA A 34 -9.58 -2.34 5.19
N GLN A 35 -10.12 -1.60 6.15
CA GLN A 35 -11.56 -1.55 6.43
C GLN A 35 -12.35 -0.95 5.26
N HIS A 36 -11.88 0.15 4.67
CA HIS A 36 -12.61 0.87 3.62
C HIS A 36 -12.33 0.38 2.19
N GLU A 37 -11.22 -0.35 1.98
CA GLU A 37 -10.92 -0.97 0.68
C GLU A 37 -11.60 -2.34 0.55
N SER A 38 -11.51 -3.18 1.60
CA SER A 38 -11.92 -4.58 1.53
C SER A 38 -12.79 -5.08 2.67
N HIS A 39 -13.08 -4.26 3.69
CA HIS A 39 -13.65 -4.72 4.96
C HIS A 39 -12.81 -5.83 5.60
N LEU A 40 -11.48 -5.63 5.62
CA LEU A 40 -10.49 -6.56 6.18
C LEU A 40 -10.45 -7.93 5.48
N ASN A 41 -11.00 -8.05 4.28
CA ASN A 41 -11.06 -9.32 3.55
C ASN A 41 -9.82 -9.50 2.67
N THR A 42 -8.92 -10.39 3.09
CA THR A 42 -7.70 -10.75 2.37
C THR A 42 -7.95 -11.47 1.05
N LEU A 43 -9.12 -12.09 0.86
CA LEU A 43 -9.46 -12.87 -0.32
C LEU A 43 -10.26 -12.08 -1.37
N LEU A 44 -10.55 -10.81 -1.08
CA LEU A 44 -11.42 -10.00 -1.94
C LEU A 44 -10.76 -9.70 -3.28
N THR A 45 -11.40 -10.13 -4.35
CA THR A 45 -11.00 -9.83 -5.73
C THR A 45 -12.15 -9.12 -6.44
N LYS A 46 -11.88 -7.95 -7.03
CA LYS A 46 -12.88 -7.22 -7.84
C LYS A 46 -12.32 -6.93 -9.23
N SER A 47 -13.07 -7.32 -10.26
CA SER A 47 -12.71 -7.10 -11.66
C SER A 47 -13.49 -5.93 -12.24
N PHE A 48 -12.80 -5.01 -12.93
CA PHE A 48 -13.40 -3.82 -13.54
C PHE A 48 -13.49 -3.91 -15.06
N GLY A 49 -13.97 -5.06 -15.57
CA GLY A 49 -14.44 -5.21 -16.94
C GLY A 49 -13.39 -4.86 -18.02
N GLY A 50 -12.19 -5.43 -17.93
CA GLY A 50 -11.11 -5.23 -18.90
C GLY A 50 -10.21 -4.02 -18.63
N ARG A 51 -10.46 -3.25 -17.57
CA ARG A 51 -9.51 -2.24 -17.08
C ARG A 51 -8.43 -2.89 -16.25
N ASP A 52 -8.74 -3.34 -15.06
CA ASP A 52 -7.83 -4.02 -14.15
C ASP A 52 -8.63 -4.88 -13.18
N THR A 53 -7.91 -5.71 -12.42
CA THR A 53 -8.47 -6.43 -11.28
C THR A 53 -7.72 -5.99 -10.04
N VAL A 54 -8.45 -5.75 -8.95
CA VAL A 54 -7.87 -5.39 -7.66
C VAL A 54 -7.92 -6.57 -6.70
N TYR A 55 -6.87 -6.72 -5.89
CA TYR A 55 -6.62 -7.92 -5.09
C TYR A 55 -6.36 -7.59 -3.62
N GLY A 56 -6.98 -8.39 -2.76
CA GLY A 56 -6.63 -8.54 -1.36
C GLY A 56 -7.03 -7.37 -0.47
N ILE A 57 -6.46 -7.37 0.73
CA ILE A 57 -6.89 -6.51 1.84
C ILE A 57 -6.82 -5.01 1.52
N PHE A 58 -5.87 -4.60 0.67
CA PHE A 58 -5.70 -3.20 0.23
C PHE A 58 -6.14 -2.97 -1.23
N GLN A 59 -6.80 -3.93 -1.87
CA GLN A 59 -7.31 -3.81 -3.25
C GLN A 59 -6.24 -3.31 -4.25
N PHE A 60 -5.10 -3.99 -4.32
CA PHE A 60 -4.00 -3.67 -5.24
C PHE A 60 -4.34 -3.97 -6.69
N SER A 61 -4.14 -3.01 -7.59
CA SER A 61 -4.38 -3.18 -9.03
C SER A 61 -3.34 -4.05 -9.73
N SER A 62 -3.79 -5.04 -10.52
CA SER A 62 -2.92 -5.85 -11.40
C SER A 62 -2.33 -5.09 -12.59
N LYS A 63 -2.72 -3.85 -12.84
CA LYS A 63 -2.07 -3.02 -13.86
C LYS A 63 -0.77 -2.39 -13.36
N PHE A 64 -0.62 -2.24 -12.06
CA PHE A 64 0.42 -1.38 -11.47
C PHE A 64 1.23 -2.08 -10.37
N ALA A 65 0.55 -2.77 -9.44
CA ALA A 65 1.17 -3.30 -8.23
C ALA A 65 1.72 -4.71 -8.42
N CYS A 66 0.93 -5.63 -8.99
CA CYS A 66 1.23 -7.07 -9.08
C CYS A 66 0.91 -7.63 -10.48
N ASP A 67 1.29 -8.88 -10.74
CA ASP A 67 1.00 -9.58 -12.00
C ASP A 67 0.02 -10.75 -11.82
N ASP A 68 -1.09 -10.75 -12.55
CA ASP A 68 -2.08 -11.84 -12.57
C ASP A 68 -2.08 -12.64 -13.89
N GLY A 69 -1.21 -12.29 -14.84
CA GLY A 69 -1.10 -12.97 -16.14
C GLY A 69 -2.30 -12.82 -17.08
N LYS A 70 -3.30 -12.00 -16.75
CA LYS A 70 -4.56 -11.89 -17.54
C LYS A 70 -4.53 -10.77 -18.56
N MET A 71 -3.87 -9.66 -18.23
CA MET A 71 -3.89 -8.43 -19.05
C MET A 71 -2.48 -7.87 -19.22
N PRO A 72 -2.20 -7.13 -20.32
CA PRO A 72 -0.98 -6.34 -20.43
C PRO A 72 -0.90 -5.33 -19.27
N LYS A 73 0.05 -5.53 -18.36
CA LYS A 73 0.31 -4.65 -17.23
C LYS A 73 1.11 -3.43 -17.64
N MET A 74 0.90 -2.30 -16.96
CA MET A 74 1.75 -1.12 -17.13
C MET A 74 3.04 -1.26 -16.31
N ARG A 75 2.92 -1.77 -15.09
CA ARG A 75 4.04 -1.99 -14.16
C ARG A 75 3.75 -3.18 -13.25
N ASN A 76 4.80 -3.81 -12.74
CA ASN A 76 4.72 -4.73 -11.61
C ASN A 76 5.57 -4.13 -10.48
N GLN A 77 5.08 -3.06 -9.86
CA GLN A 77 5.88 -2.27 -8.92
C GLN A 77 6.35 -3.09 -7.71
N CYS A 78 5.57 -4.08 -7.29
CA CYS A 78 5.92 -4.95 -6.17
C CYS A 78 6.71 -6.20 -6.61
N GLY A 79 6.79 -6.51 -7.91
CA GLY A 79 7.55 -7.65 -8.43
C GLY A 79 6.99 -9.02 -8.05
N ILE A 80 5.70 -9.10 -7.71
CA ILE A 80 5.05 -10.32 -7.17
C ILE A 80 3.85 -10.76 -8.01
N PRO A 81 3.45 -12.05 -7.96
CA PRO A 81 2.17 -12.47 -8.49
C PRO A 81 1.03 -11.94 -7.60
N CYS A 82 -0.11 -11.58 -8.20
CA CYS A 82 -1.26 -11.07 -7.44
C CYS A 82 -1.84 -12.09 -6.47
N SER A 83 -1.60 -13.39 -6.67
CA SER A 83 -1.98 -14.43 -5.71
C SER A 83 -1.28 -14.30 -4.35
N ALA A 84 -0.08 -13.71 -4.31
CA ALA A 84 0.64 -13.45 -3.04
C ALA A 84 -0.06 -12.41 -2.16
N LEU A 85 -1.03 -11.66 -2.70
CA LEU A 85 -1.83 -10.67 -1.99
C LEU A 85 -3.14 -11.23 -1.45
N LEU A 86 -3.44 -12.51 -1.73
CA LEU A 86 -4.65 -13.22 -1.31
C LEU A 86 -4.37 -14.26 -0.21
N LEU A 87 -3.39 -13.97 0.66
CA LEU A 87 -3.00 -14.84 1.76
C LEU A 87 -3.56 -14.30 3.09
N ASP A 88 -3.82 -15.20 4.04
CA ASP A 88 -4.16 -14.83 5.41
C ASP A 88 -2.99 -14.10 6.09
N ASP A 89 -1.76 -14.52 5.79
CA ASP A 89 -0.55 -13.77 6.14
C ASP A 89 -0.41 -12.56 5.21
N ILE A 90 -0.65 -11.38 5.76
CA ILE A 90 -0.61 -10.11 5.04
C ILE A 90 0.79 -9.53 4.85
N THR A 91 1.86 -10.24 5.21
CA THR A 91 3.25 -9.74 5.11
C THR A 91 3.57 -9.22 3.72
N GLN A 92 3.20 -9.96 2.67
CA GLN A 92 3.42 -9.54 1.29
C GLN A 92 2.57 -8.32 0.89
N ALA A 93 1.32 -8.26 1.38
CA ALA A 93 0.46 -7.10 1.16
C ALA A 93 1.02 -5.84 1.81
N ILE A 94 1.56 -5.95 3.03
CA ILE A 94 2.25 -4.87 3.74
C ILE A 94 3.50 -4.44 2.95
N GLN A 95 4.37 -5.37 2.55
CA GLN A 95 5.58 -5.03 1.79
C GLN A 95 5.25 -4.36 0.45
N CYS A 96 4.20 -4.82 -0.25
CA CYS A 96 3.74 -4.21 -1.49
C CYS A 96 3.17 -2.81 -1.25
N ALA A 97 2.36 -2.60 -0.20
CA ALA A 97 1.88 -1.27 0.16
C ALA A 97 3.04 -0.31 0.40
N LYS A 98 4.06 -0.69 1.19
CA LYS A 98 5.28 0.13 1.42
C LYS A 98 5.92 0.51 0.08
N THR A 99 6.04 -0.45 -0.83
CA THR A 99 6.66 -0.26 -2.14
C THR A 99 5.86 0.69 -3.04
N VAL A 100 4.53 0.60 -3.02
CA VAL A 100 3.67 1.52 -3.79
C VAL A 100 3.78 2.94 -3.25
N VAL A 101 3.75 3.09 -1.92
CA VAL A 101 3.64 4.40 -1.28
C VAL A 101 4.97 5.15 -1.22
N LYS A 102 6.11 4.54 -1.56
CA LYS A 102 7.43 5.23 -1.66
C LYS A 102 7.38 6.59 -2.37
N SER A 103 6.46 6.76 -3.32
CA SER A 103 6.07 8.07 -3.84
C SER A 103 4.76 8.51 -3.17
N PRO A 104 4.74 9.61 -2.40
CA PRO A 104 3.59 10.00 -1.58
C PRO A 104 2.36 10.37 -2.41
N GLU A 105 2.52 10.80 -3.67
CA GLU A 105 1.39 11.00 -4.58
C GLU A 105 0.65 9.70 -4.91
N ASN A 106 1.30 8.54 -4.84
CA ASN A 106 0.63 7.26 -5.08
C ASN A 106 -0.43 6.94 -4.03
N MET A 107 -0.42 7.62 -2.89
CA MET A 107 -1.47 7.40 -1.90
C MET A 107 -2.86 7.78 -2.40
N LYS A 108 -2.92 8.81 -3.26
CA LYS A 108 -4.17 9.29 -3.87
C LYS A 108 -4.80 8.26 -4.81
N ILE A 109 -4.07 7.22 -5.21
CA ILE A 109 -4.59 6.10 -6.00
C ILE A 109 -5.69 5.37 -5.21
N TRP A 110 -5.52 5.24 -3.89
CA TRP A 110 -6.55 4.71 -3.03
C TRP A 110 -7.59 5.77 -2.72
N SER A 111 -8.72 5.66 -3.39
CA SER A 111 -9.87 6.51 -3.13
C SER A 111 -10.37 6.39 -1.69
N ALA A 112 -10.17 5.25 -1.00
CA ALA A 112 -10.54 5.11 0.40
C ALA A 112 -9.68 6.02 1.29
N TRP A 113 -8.38 6.15 1.00
CA TRP A 113 -7.50 7.02 1.77
C TRP A 113 -8.01 8.45 1.80
N THR A 114 -8.18 9.05 0.62
CA THR A 114 -8.59 10.46 0.49
C THR A 114 -9.95 10.71 1.15
N ARG A 115 -10.86 9.73 1.11
CA ARG A 115 -12.24 9.88 1.58
C ARG A 115 -12.42 9.59 3.08
N HIS A 116 -11.65 8.65 3.62
CA HIS A 116 -11.93 8.06 4.93
C HIS A 116 -10.77 8.12 5.92
N CYS A 117 -9.51 8.25 5.46
CA CYS A 117 -8.36 8.12 6.35
C CYS A 117 -7.46 9.37 6.39
N GLN A 118 -7.29 10.08 5.27
CA GLN A 118 -6.43 11.26 5.22
C GLN A 118 -6.96 12.39 6.12
N ASN A 119 -6.08 12.95 6.96
CA ASN A 119 -6.37 14.08 7.86
C ASN A 119 -7.58 13.84 8.78
N LYS A 120 -7.85 12.58 9.13
CA LYS A 120 -8.92 12.18 10.04
C LYS A 120 -8.32 11.50 11.26
N ASP A 121 -9.03 11.59 12.38
CA ASP A 121 -8.75 10.76 13.52
C ASP A 121 -9.16 9.32 13.21
N VAL A 122 -8.16 8.44 13.10
CA VAL A 122 -8.32 7.00 12.81
C VAL A 122 -8.06 6.15 14.06
N SER A 123 -8.04 6.75 15.25
CA SER A 123 -7.84 6.07 16.53
C SER A 123 -8.90 5.02 16.84
N GLU A 124 -10.11 5.22 16.33
CA GLU A 124 -11.23 4.32 16.55
C GLU A 124 -10.96 2.89 16.04
N TYR A 125 -10.17 2.74 14.97
CA TYR A 125 -9.95 1.45 14.30
C TYR A 125 -9.13 0.47 15.13
N ILE A 126 -8.37 0.96 16.11
CA ILE A 126 -7.59 0.11 17.03
C ILE A 126 -7.97 0.35 18.49
N LYS A 127 -9.10 1.02 18.73
CA LYS A 127 -9.58 1.31 20.06
C LYS A 127 -9.80 -0.01 20.81
N ASN A 128 -9.15 -0.12 21.97
CA ASN A 128 -9.15 -1.32 22.83
C ASN A 128 -8.40 -2.54 22.27
N CYS A 129 -7.55 -2.37 21.25
CA CYS A 129 -6.67 -3.45 20.77
C CYS A 129 -5.44 -3.67 21.65
N GLY A 130 -5.12 -2.74 22.56
CA GLY A 130 -3.98 -2.88 23.50
C GLY A 130 -2.61 -2.77 22.83
N VAL A 131 -2.54 -2.02 21.73
CA VAL A 131 -1.34 -1.75 20.92
C VAL A 131 -0.91 -0.29 21.01
#